data_AF-A0A7S3ZFG0-F1
#
_entry.id   AF-A0A7S3ZFG0-F1
#
_cell.length_a   1.000
_cell.length_b   1.000
_cell.length_c   1.000
_cell.angle_alpha   90.00
_cell.angle_beta   90.00
_cell.angle_gamma   90.00
#
_symmetry.space_group_name_H-M   'P 1'
#
loop_
_entity.id
_entity.type
_entity.pdbx_description
1 polymer ?
#
loop_
_entity_poly.entity_id
_entity_poly.type
_entity_poly.pdbx_seq_one_letter_code
_entity_poly.pdbx_strand_id
1 'polypeptide(L)'
;TQAYCDGKFYDWDPKITTPPGLYLVAYTFAKLLAMVFGQDLSSSSIFCSLQALRWYNTLLSAACMVVTLTLLGHLHQVNKSSKTAPSDVFIHALCLSFFPPYFFFCSLYYTDVGSTAAVLLMLYLCRRRFIVASAFAGIIS
;
A
#
# COMPACT_ATOMS: atom_id res chain seq x y z
N THR A 1 -5.71 13.83 10.52
CA THR A 1 -4.71 12.86 11.04
C THR A 1 -4.11 13.29 12.36
N GLN A 2 -3.57 14.50 12.51
CA GLN A 2 -2.93 14.95 13.76
C GLN A 2 -3.86 14.83 14.98
N ALA A 3 -5.12 15.26 14.89
CA ALA A 3 -6.09 15.09 15.97
C ALA A 3 -6.31 13.61 16.38
N TYR A 4 -6.34 12.69 15.41
CA TYR A 4 -6.47 11.24 15.67
C TYR A 4 -5.19 10.68 16.34
N CYS A 5 -4.03 11.23 16.01
CA CYS A 5 -2.77 10.88 16.66
C CYS A 5 -2.69 11.36 18.11
N ASP A 6 -3.36 12.48 18.42
CA ASP A 6 -3.54 12.98 19.79
C ASP A 6 -4.63 12.22 20.57
N GLY A 7 -5.19 11.15 19.99
CA GLY A 7 -6.26 10.35 20.60
C GLY A 7 -7.64 11.02 20.57
N LYS A 8 -7.80 12.14 19.85
CA LYS A 8 -9.08 12.84 19.69
C LYS A 8 -9.88 12.23 18.54
N PHE A 9 -10.41 11.03 18.77
CA PHE A 9 -11.22 10.30 17.77
C PHE A 9 -12.62 10.88 17.57
N TYR A 10 -13.10 11.68 18.53
CA TYR A 10 -14.46 12.25 18.52
C TYR A 10 -14.52 13.66 17.90
N ASP A 11 -13.37 14.27 17.60
CA ASP A 11 -13.31 15.54 16.87
C ASP A 11 -13.55 15.28 15.38
N TRP A 12 -14.71 15.73 14.89
CA TRP A 12 -15.08 15.63 13.49
C TRP A 12 -14.59 16.85 12.71
N ASP A 13 -13.71 16.64 11.72
CA ASP A 13 -13.31 17.69 10.79
C ASP A 13 -14.39 17.80 9.68
N PRO A 14 -15.08 18.94 9.54
CA PRO A 14 -16.13 19.12 8.55
C PRO A 14 -15.65 19.00 7.09
N LYS A 15 -14.33 18.98 6.84
CA LYS A 15 -13.74 18.73 5.52
C LYS A 15 -13.66 17.24 5.17
N ILE A 16 -13.94 16.34 6.12
CA ILE A 16 -13.97 14.90 5.90
C ILE A 16 -15.34 14.52 5.31
N THR A 17 -15.37 14.18 4.03
CA THR A 17 -16.57 13.64 3.35
C THR A 17 -16.52 12.11 3.18
N THR A 18 -15.47 11.46 3.68
CA THR A 18 -15.22 10.01 3.60
C THR A 18 -15.06 9.39 4.99
N PRO A 19 -15.37 8.10 5.21
CA PRO A 19 -15.20 7.47 6.52
C PRO A 19 -13.73 7.54 6.99
N PRO A 20 -13.47 7.66 8.30
CA PRO A 20 -12.13 7.96 8.84
C PRO A 20 -11.14 6.78 8.79
N GLY A 21 -11.40 5.75 7.98
CA GLY A 21 -10.61 4.53 7.89
C GLY A 21 -9.13 4.80 7.61
N LEU A 22 -8.83 5.73 6.69
CA LEU A 22 -7.45 6.12 6.39
C LEU A 22 -6.73 6.74 7.62
N TYR A 23 -7.45 7.48 8.47
CA TYR A 23 -6.87 8.05 9.70
C TYR A 23 -6.58 6.98 10.76
N LEU A 24 -7.42 5.95 10.85
CA LEU A 24 -7.18 4.80 11.72
C LEU A 24 -5.97 3.98 11.24
N VAL A 25 -5.83 3.77 9.93
CA VAL A 25 -4.64 3.14 9.34
C VAL A 25 -3.39 3.96 9.63
N ALA A 26 -3.43 5.28 9.44
CA ALA A 26 -2.33 6.17 9.78
C ALA A 26 -1.93 6.07 11.26
N TYR A 27 -2.91 6.11 12.16
CA TYR A 27 -2.71 6.02 13.61
C TYR A 27 -2.10 4.67 14.03
N THR A 28 -2.65 3.57 13.52
CA THR A 28 -2.15 2.22 13.83
C THR A 28 -0.74 2.01 13.29
N PHE A 29 -0.44 2.49 12.08
CA PHE A 29 0.90 2.47 11.52
C PHE A 29 1.91 3.27 12.36
N ALA A 30 1.55 4.50 12.75
CA ALA A 30 2.40 5.33 13.60
C ALA A 30 2.67 4.68 14.97
N LYS A 31 1.62 4.09 15.58
CA LYS A 31 1.74 3.37 16.86
C LYS A 31 2.60 2.11 16.75
N LEU A 32 2.48 1.36 15.64
CA LEU A 32 3.30 0.18 15.38
C LEU A 32 4.78 0.55 15.24
N LEU A 33 5.08 1.62 14.48
CA LEU A 33 6.44 2.14 14.37
C LEU A 33 6.99 2.57 15.73
N ALA A 34 6.24 3.34 16.51
CA ALA A 34 6.66 3.77 17.84
C ALA A 34 6.98 2.57 18.76
N MET A 35 6.15 1.52 18.71
CA MET A 35 6.39 0.28 19.45
C MET A 35 7.67 -0.45 18.99
N VAL A 36 7.87 -0.59 17.67
CA VAL A 36 9.05 -1.28 17.10
C VAL A 36 10.35 -0.53 17.43
N PHE A 37 10.33 0.80 17.39
CA PHE A 37 11.49 1.64 17.68
C PHE A 37 11.64 2.00 19.17
N GLY A 38 10.78 1.48 20.05
CA GLY A 38 10.83 1.73 21.49
C GLY A 38 10.68 3.20 21.88
N GLN A 39 9.93 3.98 21.11
CA GLN A 39 9.69 5.41 21.33
C GLN A 39 8.34 5.64 22.00
N ASP A 40 8.29 6.57 22.97
CA ASP A 40 7.04 6.94 23.63
C ASP A 40 6.06 7.59 22.66
N LEU A 41 4.76 7.35 22.87
CA LEU A 41 3.69 7.83 21.99
C LEU A 41 3.65 9.38 21.91
N SER A 42 4.21 10.10 22.88
CA SER A 42 4.42 11.56 22.84
C SER A 42 5.40 12.01 21.75
N SER A 43 6.34 11.14 21.34
CA SER A 43 7.23 11.35 20.19
C SER A 43 6.57 10.98 18.85
N SER A 44 5.32 10.48 18.87
CA SER A 44 4.56 10.11 17.65
C SER A 44 4.23 11.29 16.75
N SER A 45 4.48 12.53 17.15
CA SER A 45 4.35 13.70 16.28
C SER A 45 5.21 13.58 15.01
N ILE A 46 6.37 12.92 15.09
CA ILE A 46 7.24 12.64 13.94
C ILE A 46 6.56 11.65 12.99
N PHE A 47 6.01 10.55 13.52
CA PHE A 47 5.36 9.49 12.76
C PHE A 47 3.94 9.84 12.28
N CYS A 48 3.32 10.86 12.86
CA CYS A 48 2.03 11.43 12.44
C CYS A 48 2.16 12.69 11.57
N SER A 49 3.38 13.02 11.13
CA SER A 49 3.60 14.06 10.14
C SER A 49 3.12 13.62 8.75
N LEU A 50 2.74 14.59 7.91
CA LEU A 50 2.43 14.32 6.49
C LEU A 50 3.61 13.63 5.78
N GLN A 51 4.84 13.90 6.19
CA GLN A 51 6.02 13.28 5.61
C GLN A 51 6.10 11.78 5.93
N ALA A 52 5.81 11.38 7.16
CA ALA A 52 5.77 9.96 7.54
C ALA A 52 4.66 9.19 6.80
N LEU A 53 3.49 9.82 6.64
CA LEU A 53 2.38 9.27 5.85
C LEU A 53 2.76 9.12 4.37
N ARG A 54 3.50 10.07 3.79
CA ARG A 54 4.03 9.94 2.42
C ARG A 54 5.04 8.80 2.30
N TRP A 55 5.94 8.64 3.27
CA TRP A 55 6.86 7.50 3.30
C TRP A 55 6.13 6.17 3.35
N TYR A 56 5.02 6.07 4.10
CA TYR A 56 4.17 4.89 4.10
C TYR A 56 3.64 4.56 2.69
N ASN A 57 3.09 5.55 1.98
CA ASN A 57 2.60 5.33 0.61
C ASN A 57 3.74 4.98 -0.37
N THR A 58 4.94 5.53 -0.20
CA THR A 58 6.13 5.13 -0.97
C THR A 58 6.50 3.67 -0.72
N LEU A 59 6.49 3.21 0.54
CA LEU A 59 6.77 1.81 0.89
C LEU A 59 5.73 0.86 0.29
N LEU A 60 4.46 1.25 0.37
CA LEU A 60 3.34 0.48 -0.19
C LEU A 60 3.43 0.40 -1.72
N SER A 61 3.88 1.49 -2.35
CA SER A 61 4.13 1.52 -3.79
C SER A 61 5.30 0.62 -4.20
N ALA A 62 6.39 0.61 -3.43
CA ALA A 62 7.50 -0.32 -3.66
C ALA A 62 7.05 -1.79 -3.52
N ALA A 63 6.22 -2.09 -2.52
CA ALA A 63 5.63 -3.42 -2.37
C ALA A 63 4.75 -3.80 -3.57
N CYS A 64 3.92 -2.87 -4.04
CA CYS A 64 3.09 -3.03 -5.23
C CYS A 64 3.91 -3.34 -6.48
N MET A 65 5.05 -2.65 -6.69
CA MET A 65 5.97 -2.95 -7.79
C MET A 65 6.52 -4.38 -7.70
N VAL A 66 6.92 -4.84 -6.51
CA VAL A 66 7.42 -6.21 -6.30
C VAL A 66 6.34 -7.25 -6.58
N VAL A 67 5.11 -7.02 -6.11
CA VAL A 67 3.97 -7.90 -6.40
C VAL A 67 3.67 -7.93 -7.90
N THR A 68 3.71 -6.78 -8.57
CA THR A 68 3.50 -6.67 -10.02
C THR A 68 4.55 -7.45 -10.80
N LEU A 69 5.83 -7.32 -10.45
CA LEU A 69 6.94 -8.08 -11.03
C LEU A 69 6.73 -9.60 -10.89
N THR A 70 6.40 -10.06 -9.68
CA THR A 70 6.20 -11.50 -9.42
C THR A 70 4.95 -12.05 -10.12
N LEU A 71 3.88 -11.26 -10.19
CA LEU A 71 2.66 -11.62 -10.92
C LEU A 71 2.91 -11.73 -12.42
N LEU A 72 3.50 -10.71 -13.05
CA LEU A 72 3.84 -10.72 -14.49
C LEU A 72 4.78 -11.88 -14.83
N GLY A 73 5.82 -12.08 -14.01
CA GLY A 73 6.74 -13.21 -14.17
C GLY A 73 6.02 -14.56 -14.10
N HIS A 74 5.09 -14.72 -13.16
CA HIS A 74 4.30 -15.95 -13.05
C HIS A 74 3.35 -16.14 -14.24
N LEU A 75 2.67 -15.07 -14.70
CA LEU A 75 1.76 -15.13 -15.84
C LEU A 75 2.49 -15.53 -17.13
N HIS A 76 3.67 -14.97 -17.38
CA HIS A 76 4.48 -15.31 -18.55
C HIS A 76 5.03 -16.74 -18.49
N GLN A 77 5.47 -17.22 -17.32
CA GLN A 77 5.91 -18.61 -17.16
C GLN A 77 4.80 -19.62 -17.45
N VAL A 78 3.58 -19.35 -16.98
CA VAL A 78 2.41 -20.21 -17.24
C VAL A 78 2.03 -20.16 -18.72
N ASN A 79 2.14 -18.99 -19.35
CA ASN A 79 1.85 -18.81 -20.76
C ASN A 79 3.06 -19.19 -21.62
N LYS A 80 3.33 -20.50 -21.75
CA LYS A 80 4.46 -21.08 -22.53
C LYS A 80 4.53 -20.63 -24.00
N SER A 81 3.50 -19.97 -24.52
CA SER A 81 3.48 -19.40 -25.87
C SER A 81 4.21 -18.06 -25.98
N SER A 82 4.58 -17.41 -24.87
CA SER A 82 5.17 -16.08 -24.86
C SER A 82 6.70 -16.15 -24.82
N LYS A 83 7.38 -15.78 -25.91
CA LYS A 83 8.85 -15.62 -25.97
C LYS A 83 9.32 -14.32 -25.29
N THR A 84 8.73 -13.97 -24.15
CA THR A 84 9.00 -12.68 -23.49
C THR A 84 10.26 -12.80 -22.65
N ALA A 85 11.22 -11.90 -22.86
CA ALA A 85 12.46 -11.92 -22.08
C ALA A 85 12.19 -11.48 -20.63
N PRO A 86 13.00 -11.94 -19.65
CA PRO A 86 12.90 -11.46 -18.27
C PRO A 86 13.05 -9.94 -18.14
N SER A 87 13.84 -9.32 -19.02
CA SER A 87 14.00 -7.87 -19.11
C SER A 87 12.69 -7.16 -19.44
N ASP A 88 11.87 -7.75 -20.31
CA ASP A 88 10.61 -7.14 -20.73
C ASP A 88 9.64 -7.12 -19.55
N VAL A 89 9.56 -8.19 -18.75
CA VAL A 89 8.76 -8.24 -17.52
C VAL A 89 9.14 -7.11 -16.57
N PHE A 90 10.43 -6.90 -16.39
CA PHE A 90 10.93 -5.83 -15.54
C PHE A 90 10.54 -4.45 -16.07
N ILE A 91 10.72 -4.21 -17.37
CA ILE A 91 10.34 -2.94 -18.01
C ILE A 91 8.83 -2.70 -17.88
N HIS A 92 7.99 -3.71 -18.10
CA HIS A 92 6.52 -3.56 -17.98
C HIS A 92 6.12 -3.19 -16.54
N ALA A 93 6.68 -3.85 -15.54
CA ALA A 93 6.40 -3.52 -14.15
C ALA A 93 6.90 -2.12 -13.78
N LEU A 94 8.06 -1.70 -14.31
CA LEU A 94 8.57 -0.35 -14.14
C LEU A 94 7.64 0.67 -14.80
N CYS A 95 7.22 0.45 -16.05
CA CYS A 95 6.26 1.30 -16.74
C CYS A 95 4.94 1.44 -15.98
N LEU A 96 4.42 0.35 -15.39
CA LEU A 96 3.22 0.39 -14.56
C LEU A 96 3.45 1.20 -13.27
N SER A 97 4.61 1.05 -12.63
CA SER A 97 4.95 1.75 -11.38
C SER A 97 5.23 3.25 -11.59
N PHE A 98 5.71 3.63 -12.77
CA PHE A 98 5.90 5.02 -13.17
C PHE A 98 4.75 5.57 -13.99
N PHE A 99 3.64 4.84 -14.11
CA PHE A 99 2.47 5.31 -14.84
C PHE A 99 1.95 6.59 -14.17
N PRO A 100 1.76 7.71 -14.90
CA PRO A 100 1.59 9.02 -14.29
C PRO A 100 0.47 9.11 -13.22
N PRO A 101 -0.72 8.51 -13.43
CA PRO A 101 -1.75 8.45 -12.40
C PRO A 101 -1.28 7.75 -11.12
N TYR A 102 -0.67 6.58 -11.26
CA TYR A 102 -0.22 5.80 -10.11
C TYR A 102 0.89 6.54 -9.35
N PHE A 103 1.88 7.08 -10.05
CA PHE A 103 2.96 7.86 -9.44
C PHE A 103 2.44 9.11 -8.69
N PHE A 104 1.44 9.79 -9.25
CA PHE A 104 0.77 10.91 -8.60
C PHE A 104 0.11 10.48 -7.27
N PHE A 105 -0.64 9.38 -7.28
CA PHE A 105 -1.26 8.83 -6.07
C PHE A 105 -0.26 8.27 -5.06
N CYS A 106 0.94 7.86 -5.46
CA CYS A 106 2.01 7.49 -4.51
C CYS A 106 2.45 8.67 -3.63
N SER A 107 2.48 9.88 -4.19
CA SER A 107 2.90 11.09 -3.49
C SER A 107 1.79 11.70 -2.62
N LEU A 108 0.53 11.32 -2.89
CA LEU A 108 -0.64 11.67 -2.09
C LEU A 108 -0.89 10.58 -1.06
N TYR A 109 -1.12 10.95 0.20
CA TYR A 109 -1.55 9.97 1.19
C TYR A 109 -3.03 9.64 0.98
N TYR A 110 -3.30 8.66 0.12
CA TYR A 110 -4.66 8.21 -0.25
C TYR A 110 -4.76 6.67 -0.23
N THR A 111 -6.00 6.16 -0.20
CA THR A 111 -6.31 4.71 -0.09
C THR A 111 -5.95 3.91 -1.35
N ASP A 112 -5.89 4.56 -2.51
CA ASP A 112 -5.75 3.89 -3.81
C ASP A 112 -4.44 3.08 -3.94
N VAL A 113 -3.35 3.56 -3.36
CA VAL A 113 -2.05 2.84 -3.40
C VAL A 113 -2.13 1.53 -2.61
N GLY A 114 -2.81 1.54 -1.47
CA GLY A 114 -2.98 0.36 -0.64
C GLY A 114 -3.96 -0.64 -1.23
N SER A 115 -5.10 -0.16 -1.73
CA SER A 115 -6.10 -1.03 -2.36
C SER A 115 -5.53 -1.69 -3.62
N THR A 116 -4.82 -0.96 -4.47
CA THR A 116 -4.17 -1.53 -5.66
C THR A 116 -3.12 -2.59 -5.31
N ALA A 117 -2.27 -2.33 -4.30
CA ALA A 117 -1.31 -3.33 -3.82
C ALA A 117 -2.01 -4.59 -3.28
N ALA A 118 -3.09 -4.43 -2.51
CA ALA A 118 -3.86 -5.53 -1.95
C ALA A 118 -4.58 -6.35 -3.03
N VAL A 119 -5.18 -5.70 -4.04
CA VAL A 119 -5.80 -6.39 -5.20
C VAL A 119 -4.77 -7.18 -5.98
N LEU A 120 -3.60 -6.60 -6.29
CA LEU A 120 -2.55 -7.31 -7.02
C LEU A 120 -2.01 -8.50 -6.22
N LEU A 121 -1.89 -8.36 -4.89
CA LEU A 121 -1.49 -9.44 -4.01
C LEU A 121 -2.55 -10.56 -3.98
N MET A 122 -3.83 -10.20 -3.85
CA MET A 122 -4.94 -11.14 -3.95
C MET A 122 -4.88 -11.91 -5.27
N LEU A 123 -4.72 -11.22 -6.40
CA LEU A 123 -4.60 -11.86 -7.72
C LEU A 123 -3.42 -12.82 -7.78
N TYR A 124 -2.25 -12.40 -7.31
CA TYR A 124 -1.06 -13.26 -7.23
C TYR A 124 -1.30 -14.53 -6.39
N LEU A 125 -1.86 -14.38 -5.19
CA LEU A 125 -2.15 -15.50 -4.29
C LEU A 125 -3.21 -16.44 -4.85
N CYS A 126 -4.26 -15.91 -5.47
CA CYS A 126 -5.30 -16.67 -6.13
C CYS A 126 -4.71 -17.52 -7.27
N ARG A 127 -3.82 -16.94 -8.09
CA ARG A 127 -3.14 -17.67 -9.18
C ARG A 127 -2.20 -18.76 -8.65
N ARG A 128 -1.63 -18.59 -7.46
CA ARG A 128 -0.82 -19.59 -6.76
C ARG A 128 -1.65 -20.62 -5.98
N ARG A 129 -2.99 -20.55 -6.04
CA ARG A 129 -3.96 -21.40 -5.32
C ARG A 129 -3.94 -21.26 -3.79
N PHE A 130 -3.43 -20.15 -3.26
CA PHE A 130 -3.53 -19.80 -1.83
C PHE A 130 -4.84 -19.06 -1.55
N ILE A 131 -5.96 -19.77 -1.59
CA ILE A 131 -7.31 -19.18 -1.56
C ILE A 131 -7.59 -18.40 -0.27
N VAL A 132 -7.25 -18.97 0.89
CA VAL A 132 -7.47 -18.31 2.20
C VAL A 132 -6.69 -17.00 2.31
N ALA A 133 -5.40 -17.02 1.97
CA ALA A 133 -4.57 -15.82 1.97
C ALA A 133 -5.06 -14.77 0.95
N SER A 134 -5.54 -15.22 -0.22
CA SER A 134 -6.13 -14.31 -1.22
C SER A 134 -7.41 -13.64 -0.70
N ALA A 135 -8.25 -14.34 0.05
CA ALA A 135 -9.45 -13.77 0.66
C ALA A 135 -9.10 -12.68 1.68
N PHE A 136 -8.09 -12.90 2.53
CA PHE A 136 -7.61 -11.87 3.45
C PHE A 136 -7.08 -10.64 2.72
N ALA A 137 -6.29 -10.83 1.66
CA ALA A 137 -5.79 -9.72 0.85
C ALA A 137 -6.93 -8.93 0.18
N GLY A 138 -7.99 -9.61 -0.28
CA GLY A 138 -9.17 -8.97 -0.87
C GLY A 138 -10.09 -8.26 0.12
N ILE A 139 -10.11 -8.66 1.40
CA ILE A 139 -10.83 -7.92 2.46
C ILE A 139 -10.13 -6.60 2.80
N ILE A 140 -8.80 -6.56 2.64
CA ILE A 140 -7.97 -5.39 2.94
C ILE A 140 -7.99 -4.37 1.78
N SER A 141 -8.31 -4.80 0.55
CA SER A 141 -8.35 -3.93 -0.64
C SER A 141 -9.58 -3.04 -0.67
#